data_AF-A0A523LFE6-F1
#
_entry.id   AF-A0A523LFE6-F1
#
_cell.length_a   1.000
_cell.length_b   1.000
_cell.length_c   1.000
_cell.angle_alpha   90.00
_cell.angle_beta   90.00
_cell.angle_gamma   90.00
#
_symmetry.space_group_name_H-M   'P 1'
#
loop_
_entity.id
_entity.type
_entity.pdbx_description
1 polymer ?
#
loop_
_entity_poly.entity_id
_entity_poly.type
_entity_poly.pdbx_seq_one_letter_code
_entity_poly.pdbx_strand_id
1 'polypeptide(L)'
;MKNSNLRNTATLSLVLVAASLLSTSAIADDEHNIDDRFDRHGDRIEDRLDDKGDRINERLDRKSDRAAAAGHDRQSDRLDRKGDQIDRRLDKKGDRANRRLDNKGDRANRRMDNKGDRANRRMDNRGDRADRRIDNRGDRAQRRHNQRQTRRNRRG
;
A
#
# COMPACT_ATOMS: atom_id res chain seq x y z
N MET A 1 26.50 -14.88 42.73
CA MET A 1 26.63 -14.83 41.26
C MET A 1 25.34 -15.31 40.56
N LYS A 2 24.17 -14.72 40.83
CA LYS A 2 22.84 -15.19 40.34
C LYS A 2 22.17 -14.29 39.27
N ASN A 3 22.84 -13.24 38.78
CA ASN A 3 22.17 -12.19 37.99
C ASN A 3 22.45 -12.22 36.47
N SER A 4 23.21 -13.20 35.95
CA SER A 4 23.58 -13.24 34.53
C SER A 4 22.52 -13.90 33.64
N ASN A 5 21.79 -14.91 34.13
CA ASN A 5 20.82 -15.65 33.31
C ASN A 5 19.53 -14.87 33.05
N LEU A 6 19.03 -14.11 34.03
CA LEU A 6 17.84 -13.25 33.90
C LEU A 6 18.10 -12.05 32.96
N ARG A 7 19.33 -11.51 32.98
CA ARG A 7 19.71 -10.40 32.10
C ARG A 7 19.80 -10.82 30.63
N ASN A 8 20.29 -12.03 30.35
CA ASN A 8 20.42 -12.54 28.98
C ASN A 8 19.09 -12.98 28.35
N THR A 9 18.14 -13.49 29.14
CA THR A 9 16.80 -13.78 28.64
C THR A 9 16.01 -12.51 28.38
N ALA A 10 16.10 -11.52 29.28
CA ALA A 10 15.44 -10.23 29.10
C ALA A 10 15.96 -9.46 27.88
N THR A 11 17.27 -9.47 27.60
CA THR A 11 17.85 -8.80 26.42
C THR A 11 17.45 -9.47 25.12
N LEU A 12 17.38 -10.81 25.07
CA LEU A 12 16.90 -11.54 23.89
C LEU A 12 15.42 -11.29 23.60
N SER A 13 14.57 -11.25 24.62
CA SER A 13 13.16 -10.89 24.48
C SER A 13 12.98 -9.45 24.00
N LEU A 14 13.78 -8.52 24.52
CA LEU A 14 13.73 -7.09 24.14
C LEU A 14 14.15 -6.87 22.68
N VAL A 15 15.18 -7.57 22.20
CA VAL A 15 15.65 -7.48 20.80
C VAL A 15 14.62 -8.06 19.82
N LEU A 16 13.93 -9.15 20.21
CA LEU A 16 12.84 -9.73 19.42
C LEU A 16 11.65 -8.76 19.30
N VAL A 17 11.24 -8.14 20.42
CA VAL A 17 10.13 -7.16 20.43
C VAL A 17 10.49 -5.91 19.61
N ALA A 18 11.73 -5.41 19.72
CA ALA A 18 12.19 -4.27 18.94
C ALA A 18 12.23 -4.55 17.43
N ALA A 19 12.63 -5.76 17.01
CA ALA A 19 12.65 -6.14 15.59
C ALA A 19 11.23 -6.28 14.99
N SER A 20 10.24 -6.69 15.79
CA SER A 20 8.83 -6.71 15.38
C SER A 20 8.25 -5.29 15.21
N LEU A 21 8.63 -4.34 16.07
CA LEU A 21 8.15 -2.95 16.00
C LEU A 21 8.73 -2.15 14.82
N LEU A 22 9.97 -2.47 14.40
CA LEU A 22 10.61 -1.85 13.23
C LEU A 22 10.04 -2.33 11.88
N SER A 23 9.37 -3.50 11.86
CA SER A 23 8.84 -4.09 10.63
C SER A 23 7.43 -3.61 10.29
N THR A 24 6.66 -3.13 11.27
CA THR A 24 5.29 -2.64 11.07
C THR A 24 5.24 -1.22 10.49
N SER A 25 6.19 -0.35 10.85
CA SER A 25 6.24 1.03 10.36
C SER A 25 6.54 1.12 8.86
N ALA A 26 7.43 0.27 8.34
CA ALA A 26 7.83 0.29 6.93
C ALA A 26 6.73 -0.19 5.95
N ILE A 27 5.70 -0.90 6.44
CA ILE A 27 4.59 -1.38 5.60
C ILE A 27 3.48 -0.32 5.52
N ALA A 28 3.23 0.42 6.60
CA ALA A 28 2.24 1.49 6.63
C ALA A 28 2.68 2.72 5.82
N ASP A 29 3.97 3.06 5.82
CA ASP A 29 4.49 4.20 5.06
C ASP A 29 4.41 3.98 3.53
N ASP A 30 4.53 2.73 3.05
CA ASP A 30 4.43 2.40 1.62
C ASP A 30 2.99 2.51 1.08
N GLU A 31 1.97 2.29 1.94
CA GLU A 31 0.55 2.33 1.55
C GLU A 31 0.08 3.75 1.22
N HIS A 32 0.35 4.71 2.11
CA HIS A 32 -0.01 6.12 1.91
C HIS A 32 0.66 6.75 0.68
N ASN A 33 1.89 6.35 0.36
CA ASN A 33 2.62 6.90 -0.80
C ASN A 33 2.03 6.46 -2.16
N ILE A 34 1.33 5.32 -2.20
CA ILE A 34 0.78 4.77 -3.44
C ILE A 34 -0.53 5.46 -3.80
N ASP A 35 -1.41 5.65 -2.82
CA ASP A 35 -2.69 6.33 -3.01
C ASP A 35 -2.46 7.80 -3.42
N ASP A 36 -1.60 8.53 -2.70
CA ASP A 36 -1.22 9.92 -3.02
C ASP A 36 -0.67 10.08 -4.45
N ARG A 37 -0.02 9.05 -4.98
CA ARG A 37 0.55 9.08 -6.33
C ARG A 37 -0.51 8.83 -7.39
N PHE A 38 -1.51 8.00 -7.11
CA PHE A 38 -2.63 7.75 -8.02
C PHE A 38 -3.57 8.95 -8.06
N ASP A 39 -3.86 9.58 -6.93
CA ASP A 39 -4.69 10.78 -6.84
C ASP A 39 -4.06 11.93 -7.64
N ARG A 40 -2.78 12.25 -7.37
CA ARG A 40 -2.04 13.25 -8.16
C ARG A 40 -1.92 12.91 -9.64
N HIS A 41 -2.10 11.66 -10.03
CA HIS A 41 -2.14 11.27 -11.44
C HIS A 41 -3.53 11.43 -12.03
N GLY A 42 -4.58 11.17 -11.25
CA GLY A 42 -5.97 11.49 -11.57
C GLY A 42 -6.16 12.97 -11.81
N ASP A 43 -5.77 13.81 -10.84
CA ASP A 43 -5.90 15.28 -10.92
C ASP A 43 -5.27 15.83 -12.21
N ARG A 44 -4.04 15.39 -12.53
CA ARG A 44 -3.34 15.83 -13.76
C ARG A 44 -4.04 15.40 -15.05
N ILE A 45 -4.79 14.30 -15.03
CA ILE A 45 -5.58 13.87 -16.17
C ILE A 45 -6.84 14.73 -16.29
N GLU A 46 -7.50 15.02 -15.17
CA GLU A 46 -8.65 15.91 -15.11
C GLU A 46 -8.29 17.30 -15.63
N ASP A 47 -7.27 17.94 -15.05
CA ASP A 47 -6.78 19.26 -15.48
C ASP A 47 -6.53 19.32 -16.99
N ARG A 48 -5.93 18.25 -17.54
CA ARG A 48 -5.61 18.18 -18.97
C ARG A 48 -6.84 17.98 -19.84
N LEU A 49 -7.86 17.29 -19.35
CA LEU A 49 -9.10 17.08 -20.07
C LEU A 49 -9.94 18.35 -20.07
N ASP A 50 -9.97 19.07 -18.95
CA ASP A 50 -10.67 20.34 -18.78
C ASP A 50 -10.04 21.41 -19.66
N ASP A 51 -8.72 21.60 -19.57
CA ASP A 51 -7.95 22.49 -20.47
C ASP A 51 -8.23 22.23 -21.95
N LYS A 52 -8.43 20.95 -22.29
CA LYS A 52 -8.72 20.54 -23.65
C LYS A 52 -10.17 20.83 -24.03
N GLY A 53 -11.12 20.63 -23.12
CA GLY A 53 -12.52 20.98 -23.28
C GLY A 53 -12.67 22.46 -23.57
N ASP A 54 -12.10 23.30 -22.70
CA ASP A 54 -12.16 24.76 -22.81
C ASP A 54 -11.65 25.26 -24.16
N ARG A 55 -10.48 24.76 -24.61
CA ARG A 55 -9.93 25.14 -25.92
C ARG A 55 -10.82 24.72 -27.10
N ILE A 56 -11.54 23.61 -26.97
CA ILE A 56 -12.45 23.14 -28.01
C ILE A 56 -13.72 23.99 -28.01
N ASN A 57 -14.29 24.27 -26.84
CA ASN A 57 -15.48 25.10 -26.67
C ASN A 57 -15.22 26.50 -27.21
N GLU A 58 -14.15 27.15 -26.77
CA GLU A 58 -13.79 28.48 -27.26
C GLU A 58 -13.61 28.53 -28.79
N ARG A 59 -13.12 27.44 -29.41
CA ARG A 59 -13.01 27.35 -30.87
C ARG A 59 -14.36 27.13 -31.55
N LEU A 60 -15.27 26.40 -30.93
CA LEU A 60 -16.61 26.15 -31.46
C LEU A 60 -17.49 27.39 -31.32
N ASP A 61 -17.44 28.07 -30.19
CA ASP A 61 -18.18 29.30 -29.92
C ASP A 61 -17.80 30.37 -30.93
N ARG A 62 -16.50 30.66 -31.13
CA ARG A 62 -16.03 31.60 -32.15
C ARG A 62 -16.50 31.26 -33.57
N LYS A 63 -16.68 29.97 -33.87
CA LYS A 63 -17.21 29.54 -35.17
C LYS A 63 -18.73 29.67 -35.25
N SER A 64 -19.41 29.43 -34.14
CA SER A 64 -20.85 29.60 -33.97
C SER A 64 -21.21 31.07 -34.18
N ASP A 65 -20.57 31.97 -33.43
CA ASP A 65 -20.75 33.42 -33.53
C ASP A 65 -20.54 33.94 -34.96
N ARG A 66 -19.49 33.46 -35.64
CA ARG A 66 -19.22 33.83 -37.03
C ARG A 66 -20.30 33.31 -37.99
N ALA A 67 -20.84 32.12 -37.74
CA ALA A 67 -21.92 31.56 -38.54
C ALA A 67 -23.22 32.35 -38.33
N ALA A 68 -23.57 32.67 -37.08
CA ALA A 68 -24.72 33.51 -36.72
C ALA A 68 -24.60 34.91 -37.35
N ALA A 69 -23.43 35.56 -37.25
CA ALA A 69 -23.20 36.87 -37.86
C ALA A 69 -23.32 36.87 -39.40
N ALA A 70 -23.12 35.71 -40.04
CA ALA A 70 -23.31 35.52 -41.48
C ALA A 70 -24.75 35.09 -41.86
N GLY A 71 -25.68 35.04 -40.90
CA GLY A 71 -27.07 34.60 -41.10
C GLY A 71 -27.22 33.07 -41.24
N HIS A 72 -26.25 32.30 -40.78
CA HIS A 72 -26.25 30.83 -40.83
C HIS A 72 -26.65 30.22 -39.47
N ASP A 73 -27.81 30.59 -38.94
CA ASP A 73 -28.28 30.18 -37.61
C ASP A 73 -28.31 28.66 -37.41
N ARG A 74 -28.76 27.90 -38.42
CA ARG A 74 -28.77 26.42 -38.37
C ARG A 74 -27.37 25.82 -38.24
N GLN A 75 -26.36 26.48 -38.80
CA GLN A 75 -24.97 26.05 -38.69
C GLN A 75 -24.42 26.38 -37.30
N SER A 76 -24.78 27.56 -36.75
CA SER A 76 -24.48 27.96 -35.37
C SER A 76 -24.98 26.91 -34.37
N ASP A 77 -26.29 26.60 -34.41
CA ASP A 77 -26.90 25.59 -33.55
C ASP A 77 -26.24 24.21 -33.66
N ARG A 78 -25.72 23.87 -34.85
CA ARG A 78 -25.04 22.60 -35.08
C ARG A 78 -23.67 22.57 -34.43
N LEU A 79 -22.98 23.71 -34.38
CA LEU A 79 -21.68 23.85 -33.73
C LEU A 79 -21.83 23.79 -32.21
N ASP A 80 -22.87 24.43 -31.65
CA ASP A 80 -23.14 24.40 -30.21
C ASP A 80 -23.46 22.97 -29.74
N ARG A 81 -24.41 22.29 -30.40
CA ARG A 81 -24.72 20.87 -30.11
C ARG A 81 -23.50 19.95 -30.24
N LYS A 82 -22.55 20.33 -31.10
CA LYS A 82 -21.29 19.58 -31.27
C LYS A 82 -20.33 19.84 -30.11
N GLY A 83 -20.29 21.06 -29.57
CA GLY A 83 -19.59 21.40 -28.32
C GLY A 83 -20.07 20.51 -27.19
N ASP A 84 -21.38 20.53 -26.92
CA ASP A 84 -22.00 19.69 -25.88
C ASP A 84 -21.71 18.20 -26.05
N GLN A 85 -21.65 17.71 -27.29
CA GLN A 85 -21.32 16.31 -27.56
C GLN A 85 -19.85 16.00 -27.24
N ILE A 86 -18.95 16.94 -27.49
CA ILE A 86 -17.53 16.77 -27.19
C ILE A 86 -17.32 16.81 -25.68
N ASP A 87 -17.95 17.73 -24.96
CA ASP A 87 -17.86 17.83 -23.50
C ASP A 87 -18.29 16.52 -22.83
N ARG A 88 -19.49 16.03 -23.17
CA ARG A 88 -19.97 14.72 -22.68
C ARG A 88 -19.04 13.55 -23.02
N ARG A 89 -18.22 13.65 -24.07
CA ARG A 89 -17.24 12.62 -24.42
C ARG A 89 -15.95 12.77 -23.61
N LEU A 90 -15.55 13.99 -23.29
CA LEU A 90 -14.41 14.28 -22.44
C LEU A 90 -14.69 13.87 -21.00
N ASP A 91 -15.88 14.18 -20.47
CA ASP A 91 -16.32 13.76 -19.13
C ASP A 91 -16.25 12.24 -18.98
N LYS A 92 -16.89 11.51 -19.91
CA LYS A 92 -16.87 10.03 -19.93
C LYS A 92 -15.46 9.47 -20.04
N LYS A 93 -14.54 10.21 -20.67
CA LYS A 93 -13.15 9.81 -20.78
C LYS A 93 -12.42 10.03 -19.45
N GLY A 94 -12.69 11.14 -18.75
CA GLY A 94 -12.24 11.40 -17.38
C GLY A 94 -12.71 10.30 -16.44
N ASP A 95 -14.01 10.03 -16.38
CA ASP A 95 -14.61 8.97 -15.55
C ASP A 95 -13.99 7.59 -15.80
N ARG A 96 -13.61 7.30 -17.05
CA ARG A 96 -12.98 6.03 -17.41
C ARG A 96 -11.51 6.01 -17.00
N ALA A 97 -10.82 7.14 -17.02
CA ALA A 97 -9.46 7.26 -16.54
C ALA A 97 -9.42 7.07 -15.01
N ASN A 98 -10.29 7.76 -14.27
CA ASN A 98 -10.36 7.66 -12.81
C ASN A 98 -10.63 6.23 -12.36
N ARG A 99 -11.69 5.60 -12.89
CA ARG A 99 -11.98 4.18 -12.60
C ARG A 99 -10.81 3.25 -12.89
N ARG A 100 -9.99 3.53 -13.91
CA ARG A 100 -8.81 2.70 -14.21
C ARG A 100 -7.69 2.91 -13.19
N LEU A 101 -7.56 4.11 -12.65
CA LEU A 101 -6.60 4.42 -11.60
C LEU A 101 -7.02 3.81 -10.28
N ASP A 102 -8.29 3.94 -9.89
CA ASP A 102 -8.83 3.32 -8.67
C ASP A 102 -8.59 1.80 -8.68
N ASN A 103 -8.98 1.13 -9.76
CA ASN A 103 -8.76 -0.31 -9.94
C ASN A 103 -7.27 -0.71 -9.86
N LYS A 104 -6.37 0.20 -10.26
CA LYS A 104 -4.93 -0.03 -10.20
C LYS A 104 -4.40 0.19 -8.78
N GLY A 105 -4.91 1.19 -8.05
CA GLY A 105 -4.69 1.41 -6.63
C GLY A 105 -5.12 0.19 -5.82
N ASP A 106 -6.37 -0.26 -5.97
CA ASP A 106 -6.91 -1.46 -5.32
C ASP A 106 -6.06 -2.72 -5.55
N ARG A 107 -5.48 -2.85 -6.75
CA ARG A 107 -4.61 -3.97 -7.08
C ARG A 107 -3.25 -3.85 -6.43
N ALA A 108 -2.72 -2.63 -6.29
CA ALA A 108 -1.48 -2.37 -5.58
C ALA A 108 -1.65 -2.66 -4.08
N ASN A 109 -2.74 -2.18 -3.46
CA ASN A 109 -3.02 -2.36 -2.04
C ASN A 109 -3.16 -3.85 -1.70
N ARG A 110 -3.97 -4.59 -2.47
CA ARG A 110 -4.07 -6.06 -2.33
C ARG A 110 -2.73 -6.79 -2.46
N ARG A 111 -1.81 -6.30 -3.30
CA ARG A 111 -0.47 -6.92 -3.42
C ARG A 111 0.38 -6.65 -2.18
N MET A 112 0.23 -5.48 -1.56
CA MET A 112 0.92 -5.13 -0.33
C MET A 112 0.40 -5.95 0.84
N ASP A 113 -0.92 -6.09 0.99
CA ASP A 113 -1.54 -6.93 2.01
C ASP A 113 -1.00 -8.36 1.96
N ASN A 114 -1.03 -8.97 0.77
CA ASN A 114 -0.51 -10.32 0.56
C ASN A 114 0.99 -10.45 0.89
N LYS A 115 1.77 -9.40 0.65
CA LYS A 115 3.19 -9.34 1.01
C LYS A 115 3.36 -9.25 2.53
N GLY A 116 2.54 -8.44 3.20
CA GLY A 116 2.46 -8.31 4.66
C GLY A 116 2.12 -9.64 5.32
N ASP A 117 1.05 -10.31 4.87
CA ASP A 117 0.64 -11.63 5.35
C ASP A 117 1.76 -12.65 5.21
N ARG A 118 2.46 -12.66 4.07
CA ARG A 118 3.58 -13.57 3.85
C ARG A 118 4.75 -13.26 4.78
N ALA A 119 5.02 -11.99 5.07
CA ALA A 119 6.04 -11.59 6.02
C ALA A 119 5.68 -12.05 7.44
N ASN A 120 4.43 -11.83 7.87
CA ASN A 120 3.91 -12.28 9.17
C ASN A 120 4.05 -13.79 9.35
N ARG A 121 3.56 -14.59 8.39
CA ARG A 121 3.72 -16.05 8.44
C ARG A 121 5.18 -16.48 8.52
N ARG A 122 6.10 -15.78 7.86
CA ARG A 122 7.54 -16.07 7.96
C ARG A 122 8.09 -15.75 9.33
N MET A 123 7.61 -14.69 9.98
CA MET A 123 7.99 -14.35 11.35
C MET A 123 7.45 -15.37 12.35
N ASP A 124 6.18 -15.77 12.24
CA ASP A 124 5.58 -16.80 13.11
C ASP A 124 6.37 -18.10 13.04
N ASN A 125 6.64 -18.59 11.82
CA ASN A 125 7.44 -19.79 11.60
C ASN A 125 8.87 -19.68 12.16
N ARG A 126 9.45 -18.47 12.21
CA ARG A 126 10.76 -18.23 12.85
C ARG A 126 10.63 -18.24 14.37
N GLY A 127 9.57 -17.67 14.92
CA GLY A 127 9.20 -17.74 16.34
C GLY A 127 9.10 -19.20 16.81
N ASP A 128 8.26 -19.99 16.14
CA ASP A 128 8.07 -21.42 16.46
C ASP A 128 9.38 -22.24 16.42
N ARG A 129 10.31 -21.86 15.56
CA ARG A 129 11.64 -22.51 15.48
C ARG A 129 12.54 -22.05 16.62
N ALA A 130 12.46 -20.80 17.01
CA ALA A 130 13.21 -20.26 18.15
C ALA A 130 12.74 -20.91 19.45
N ASP A 131 11.43 -20.99 19.66
CA ASP A 131 10.81 -21.59 20.85
C ASP A 131 11.23 -23.06 21.00
N ARG A 132 11.07 -23.86 19.94
CA ARG A 132 11.55 -25.25 19.92
C ARG A 132 13.03 -25.38 20.25
N ARG A 133 13.88 -24.42 19.85
CA ARG A 133 15.32 -24.46 20.18
C ARG A 133 15.57 -24.14 21.65
N ILE A 134 14.78 -23.26 22.25
CA ILE A 134 14.86 -22.90 23.66
C ILE A 134 14.41 -24.08 24.52
N ASP A 135 13.27 -24.70 24.20
CA ASP A 135 12.75 -25.88 24.92
C ASP A 135 13.76 -27.02 24.93
N ASN A 136 14.28 -27.37 23.75
CA ASN A 136 15.29 -28.43 23.62
C ASN A 136 16.58 -28.12 24.41
N ARG A 137 16.96 -26.84 24.54
CA ARG A 137 18.09 -26.44 25.39
C ARG A 137 17.76 -26.56 26.87
N GLY A 138 16.56 -26.17 27.28
CA GLY A 138 16.02 -26.33 28.63
C GLY A 138 16.04 -27.80 29.06
N ASP A 139 15.49 -28.69 28.24
CA ASP A 139 15.47 -30.14 28.48
C ASP A 139 16.87 -30.73 28.64
N ARG A 140 17.80 -30.35 27.75
CA ARG A 140 19.20 -30.80 27.85
C ARG A 140 19.88 -30.29 29.12
N ALA A 141 19.62 -29.04 29.52
CA ALA A 141 20.15 -28.49 30.76
C ALA A 141 19.62 -29.24 31.98
N GLN A 142 18.31 -29.52 32.01
CA GLN A 142 17.66 -30.27 33.08
C GLN A 142 18.21 -31.69 33.20
N ARG A 143 18.36 -32.41 32.07
CA ARG A 143 18.98 -33.76 32.06
C ARG A 143 20.40 -33.73 32.60
N ARG A 144 21.21 -32.74 32.21
CA ARG A 144 22.58 -32.56 32.73
C ARG A 144 22.60 -32.28 34.23
N HIS A 145 21.67 -31.47 34.72
CA HIS A 145 21.55 -31.17 36.14
C HIS A 145 21.21 -32.43 36.94
N ASN A 146 20.21 -33.20 36.51
CA ASN A 146 19.80 -34.43 37.17
C ASN A 146 20.94 -35.47 37.18
N GLN A 147 21.68 -35.63 36.07
CA GLN A 147 22.86 -36.51 36.02
C GLN A 147 23.99 -36.07 36.96
N ARG A 148 24.16 -34.76 37.19
CA ARG A 148 25.14 -34.26 38.16
C ARG A 148 24.70 -34.55 39.60
N GLN A 149 23.41 -34.38 39.90
CA GLN A 149 22.86 -34.69 41.22
C GLN A 149 22.99 -36.18 41.54
N THR A 150 22.64 -37.07 40.60
CA THR A 150 22.79 -38.52 40.83
C THR A 150 24.26 -38.94 41.01
N ARG A 151 25.20 -38.33 40.28
CA ARG A 151 26.65 -38.57 40.48
C ARG A 151 27.14 -38.08 41.84
N ARG A 152 26.61 -36.97 42.36
CA ARG A 152 26.96 -36.46 43.69
C ARG A 152 26.43 -37.39 44.79
N ASN A 153 25.18 -37.81 44.69
CA ASN A 153 24.55 -38.71 45.67
C ASN A 153 25.17 -40.11 45.72
N ARG A 154 25.94 -40.52 44.69
CA ARG A 154 26.69 -41.80 44.68
C ARG A 154 28.12 -41.68 45.23
N ARG A 155 28.62 -40.47 45.48
CA ARG A 155 30.01 -40.19 45.91
C ARG A 155 30.11 -39.68 47.35
N GLY A 156 29.00 -39.28 47.95
CA GLY A 156 28.87 -39.07 49.39
C GLY A 156 28.12 -40.24 49.99
#